data_AF-A0A2Z6E376-F1
#
_entry.id   AF-A0A2Z6E376-F1
#
_cell.length_a   1.000
_cell.length_b   1.000
_cell.length_c   1.000
_cell.angle_alpha   90.00
_cell.angle_beta   90.00
_cell.angle_gamma   90.00
#
_symmetry.space_group_name_H-M   'P 1'
#
loop_
_entity.id
_entity.type
_entity.pdbx_description
1 polymer ?
#
loop_
_entity_poly.entity_id
_entity_poly.type
_entity_poly.pdbx_seq_one_letter_code
_entity_poly.pdbx_strand_id
1 'polypeptide(L)' 'MIEAGLPGATVHVASEDGVHYEATVIAEQFAGKLPLARHRLVYAALGEHMGGAIHALALKTLTPREAGLA' A
#
# COMPACT_ATOMS: atom_id res chain seq x y z
N MET A 1 9.91 -10.22 -0.07
CA MET A 1 9.33 -10.41 -1.43
C MET A 1 8.53 -9.19 -1.94
N ILE A 2 8.19 -8.20 -1.10
CA ILE A 2 7.73 -6.87 -1.56
C ILE A 2 8.90 -5.98 -2.03
N GLU A 3 10.04 -6.09 -1.35
CA GLU A 3 11.28 -5.37 -1.67
C GLU A 3 11.81 -5.66 -3.08
N ALA A 4 11.42 -6.78 -3.68
CA ALA A 4 11.80 -7.14 -5.05
C ALA A 4 10.99 -6.38 -6.12
N GLY A 5 9.78 -5.92 -5.80
CA GLY A 5 8.90 -5.17 -6.72
C GLY A 5 8.84 -3.66 -6.42
N LEU A 6 9.06 -3.28 -5.16
CA LEU A 6 9.10 -1.90 -4.69
C LEU A 6 10.25 -1.76 -3.67
N PRO A 7 11.52 -1.65 -4.12
CA PRO A 7 12.64 -1.40 -3.21
C PRO A 7 12.41 -0.09 -2.45
N GLY A 8 12.58 -0.14 -1.12
CA GLY A 8 12.37 1.01 -0.23
C GLY A 8 10.91 1.36 0.08
N ALA A 9 9.95 0.50 -0.28
CA ALA A 9 8.55 0.72 0.10
C ALA A 9 8.30 0.39 1.57
N THR A 10 7.63 1.31 2.27
CA THR A 10 7.17 1.14 3.65
C THR A 10 5.70 0.75 3.64
N VAL A 11 5.35 -0.34 4.31
CA VAL A 11 3.96 -0.80 4.45
C VAL A 11 3.57 -0.73 5.92
N HIS A 12 2.56 0.06 6.22
CA HIS A 12 1.95 0.14 7.54
C HIS A 12 0.53 -0.39 7.47
N VAL A 13 0.19 -1.36 8.32
CA VAL A 13 -1.17 -1.86 8.47
C VAL A 13 -1.64 -1.48 9.86
N ALA A 14 -2.71 -0.70 9.91
CA ALA A 14 -3.41 -0.32 11.13
C ALA A 14 -4.82 -0.87 11.09
N SER A 15 -5.42 -1.06 12.25
CA SER A 15 -6.81 -1.51 12.38
C SER A 15 -7.35 -0.90 13.66
N GLU A 16 -8.38 -0.08 13.57
CA GLU A 16 -8.97 0.56 14.76
C GLU A 16 -9.86 -0.43 15.53
N ASP A 17 -10.70 -1.20 14.83
CA ASP A 17 -11.71 -2.06 15.47
C ASP A 17 -11.53 -3.56 15.18
N GLY A 18 -10.46 -3.94 14.47
CA GLY A 18 -10.27 -5.31 13.95
C GLY A 18 -11.29 -5.73 12.88
N VAL A 19 -12.19 -4.81 12.49
CA VAL A 19 -13.16 -4.96 11.38
C VAL A 19 -12.75 -4.08 10.21
N HIS A 20 -12.38 -2.82 10.49
CA HIS A 20 -11.86 -1.88 9.51
C HIS A 20 -10.34 -1.88 9.58
N TYR A 21 -9.73 -2.36 8.51
CA TYR A 21 -8.30 -2.38 8.34
C TYR A 21 -7.91 -1.21 7.45
N GLU A 22 -6.84 -0.50 7.77
CA GLU A 22 -6.24 0.52 6.93
C GLU A 22 -4.81 0.12 6.60
N ALA A 23 -4.49 0.00 5.31
CA ALA A 23 -3.12 -0.23 4.87
C ALA A 23 -2.60 1.03 4.20
N THR A 24 -1.53 1.59 4.74
CA THR A 24 -0.79 2.71 4.14
C THR A 24 0.49 2.18 3.54
N VAL A 25 0.65 2.36 2.23
CA VAL A 25 1.85 1.98 1.49
C VAL A 25 2.53 3.26 1.00
N ILE A 26 3.78 3.43 1.40
CA ILE A 26 4.61 4.56 1.05
C ILE A 26 5.72 4.08 0.13
N ALA A 27 5.75 4.58 -1.11
CA ALA A 27 6.78 4.19 -2.07
C ALA A 27 7.05 5.29 -3.10
N GLU A 28 8.33 5.49 -3.45
CA GLU A 28 8.71 6.45 -4.49
C GLU A 28 8.19 6.05 -5.88
N GLN A 29 7.99 4.74 -6.13
CA GLN A 29 7.48 4.28 -7.42
C GLN A 29 6.04 4.75 -7.70
N PHE A 30 5.31 5.27 -6.72
CA PHE A 30 3.97 5.84 -6.95
C PHE A 30 4.02 7.25 -7.55
N ALA A 31 5.17 7.92 -7.47
CA ALA A 31 5.36 9.25 -8.06
C ALA A 31 5.14 9.18 -9.58
N GLY A 32 4.25 10.04 -10.09
CA GLY A 32 3.92 10.08 -11.52
C GLY A 32 3.08 8.91 -12.04
N LYS A 33 2.66 7.95 -11.20
CA LYS A 33 1.76 6.86 -11.60
C LYS A 33 0.30 7.20 -11.32
N LEU A 34 -0.58 6.71 -12.20
CA LEU A 34 -2.03 6.80 -12.04
C LEU A 34 -2.51 5.99 -10.82
N PRO A 35 -3.63 6.37 -10.17
CA PRO A 35 -4.18 5.68 -9.00
C PRO A 35 -4.36 4.17 -9.23
N LEU A 36 -4.90 3.79 -10.38
CA LEU A 36 -5.11 2.38 -10.75
C LEU A 36 -3.79 1.60 -10.83
N ALA A 37 -2.73 2.21 -11.36
CA ALA A 37 -1.41 1.58 -11.45
C ALA A 37 -0.76 1.44 -10.06
N ARG A 38 -0.95 2.43 -9.18
CA ARG A 38 -0.53 2.35 -7.77
C ARG A 38 -1.21 1.19 -7.07
N HIS A 39 -2.54 1.09 -7.19
CA HIS A 39 -3.30 -0.02 -6.60
C HIS A 39 -2.78 -1.38 -7.10
N ARG A 40 -2.57 -1.55 -8.41
CA ARG A 40 -2.03 -2.80 -8.97
C ARG A 40 -0.65 -3.15 -8.41
N LEU A 41 0.26 -2.18 -8.31
CA LEU A 41 1.57 -2.39 -7.71
C LEU A 41 1.47 -2.80 -6.24
N VAL A 42 0.56 -2.16 -5.53
CA VAL A 42 0.33 -2.41 -4.11
C VAL A 42 -0.31 -3.78 -3.89
N TYR A 43 -1.26 -4.21 -4.70
CA TYR A 43 -1.79 -5.57 -4.68
C TYR A 43 -0.72 -6.61 -5.03
N ALA A 44 0.11 -6.34 -6.05
CA ALA A 44 1.22 -7.22 -6.42
C ALA A 44 2.27 -7.33 -5.30
N ALA A 45 2.50 -6.24 -4.56
CA ALA A 45 3.36 -6.19 -3.40
C ALA A 45 2.74 -6.93 -2.21
N LEU A 46 1.53 -6.56 -1.77
CA LEU A 46 0.83 -7.17 -0.63
C LEU A 46 0.58 -8.68 -0.82
N GLY A 47 0.56 -9.17 -2.07
CA GLY A 47 0.60 -10.59 -2.38
C GLY A 47 -0.58 -11.39 -1.81
N GLU A 48 -0.38 -12.69 -1.63
CA GLU A 48 -1.36 -13.69 -1.17
C GLU A 48 -1.97 -13.41 0.23
N HIS A 49 -1.40 -12.48 1.00
CA HIS A 49 -1.94 -12.08 2.31
C HIS A 49 -3.26 -11.31 2.24
N MET A 50 -3.64 -10.80 1.06
CA MET A 50 -4.90 -10.07 0.83
C MET A 50 -5.94 -10.86 0.00
N GLY A 51 -5.70 -12.14 -0.29
CA GLY A 51 -6.43 -12.90 -1.31
C GLY A 51 -7.91 -13.23 -1.05
N GLY A 52 -8.56 -12.77 0.02
CA GLY A 52 -9.95 -13.20 0.27
C GLY A 52 -10.86 -12.34 1.16
N ALA A 53 -10.35 -11.49 2.05
CA ALA A 53 -11.20 -10.95 3.13
C ALA A 53 -11.50 -9.45 3.04
N ILE A 54 -11.02 -8.76 2.01
CA ILE A 54 -10.90 -7.30 2.07
C ILE A 54 -12.00 -6.63 1.22
N HIS A 55 -13.22 -6.57 1.76
CA HIS A 55 -14.31 -5.79 1.19
C HIS A 55 -14.41 -4.37 1.79
N ALA A 56 -13.72 -4.10 2.91
CA ALA A 56 -13.80 -2.83 3.65
C ALA A 56 -12.44 -2.32 4.21
N LEU A 57 -11.31 -2.65 3.55
CA LEU A 57 -10.02 -2.07 3.93
C LEU A 57 -9.77 -0.77 3.17
N ALA A 58 -9.40 0.29 3.88
CA ALA A 58 -8.93 1.50 3.23
C ALA A 58 -7.45 1.32 2.84
N LEU A 59 -7.17 1.36 1.54
CA LEU A 59 -5.82 1.32 1.02
C LEU A 59 -5.36 2.74 0.67
N LYS A 60 -4.33 3.24 1.36
CA LYS A 60 -3.70 4.53 1.09
C LYS A 60 -2.37 4.30 0.40
N THR A 61 -2.24 4.77 -0.84
CA THR A 61 -0.99 4.69 -1.61
C THR A 61 -0.37 6.08 -1.72
N LEU A 62 0.72 6.32 -1.01
CA LEU A 62 1.35 7.64 -0.88
C LEU A 62 2.80 7.58 -1.34
N THR A 63 3.29 8.67 -1.92
CA THR A 63 4.74 8.86 -2.08
C THR A 63 5.35 9.30 -0.76
N PRO A 64 6.66 9.08 -0.52
CA PRO A 64 7.31 9.58 0.70
C PRO A 64 7.20 11.11 0.84
N ARG A 65 7.15 11.82 -0.30
CA ARG A 65 6.86 13.27 -0.33
C ARG A 65 5.44 13.60 0.14
N GLU A 66 4.43 12.82 -0.23
CA GLU A 66 3.04 12.97 0.25
C GLU A 66 2.90 12.56 1.73
N ALA A 67 3.68 11.59 2.19
CA ALA A 67 3.70 11.14 3.58
C ALA A 67 4.50 12.07 4.52
N GLY A 68 5.20 13.08 4.00
CA GLY A 68 6.01 14.02 4.80
C GLY A 68 7.34 13.45 5.29
N LEU A 69 7.81 12.33 4.73
CA LEU A 69 9.11 11.71 5.03
C LEU A 69 10.27 12.39 4.25
N ALA A 70 10.20 13.71 4.06
CA ALA A 70 11.16 14.48 3.26
C ALA A 70 12.53 14.62 3.92
#